data_AF-A0A7Y5QF92-F1
#
_entry.id   AF-A0A7Y5QF92-F1
#
_cell.length_a   1.000
_cell.length_b   1.000
_cell.length_c   1.000
_cell.angle_alpha   90.00
_cell.angle_beta   90.00
_cell.angle_gamma   90.00
#
_symmetry.space_group_name_H-M   'P 1'
#
loop_
_entity.id
_entity.type
_entity.pdbx_description
1 polymer ?
#
loop_
_entity_poly.entity_id
_entity_poly.type
_entity_poly.pdbx_seq_one_letter_code
_entity_poly.pdbx_strand_id
1 'polypeptide(L)'
;ARRAAAAWTLGGALTAVFALVNADYYFNSQLPDLRAEFRANVGFRDLYDVGLRGARLPLGTQVIVVEDRPSSVPDVADMLAFLQSSQHRHPFMISLIDLREMDLPQDRDLAFFVPPSQANILTYLFRRFPQANPPAYTTSDLTPSEEYVLITIPQQSNPAS
;
A
#
# COMPACT_ATOMS: atom_id res chain seq x y z
N ALA A 1 -9.80 -52.76 -12.68
CA ALA A 1 -10.49 -51.56 -12.17
C ALA A 1 -9.90 -51.03 -10.85
N ARG A 2 -9.96 -51.75 -9.72
CA ARG A 2 -9.53 -51.23 -8.39
C ARG A 2 -8.05 -50.78 -8.29
N ARG A 3 -7.11 -51.50 -8.91
CA ARG A 3 -5.67 -51.12 -8.92
C ARG A 3 -5.40 -49.83 -9.71
N ALA A 4 -6.14 -49.61 -10.79
CA ALA A 4 -6.03 -48.39 -11.59
C ALA A 4 -6.57 -47.18 -10.80
N ALA A 5 -7.73 -47.32 -10.15
CA ALA A 5 -8.28 -46.26 -9.30
C ALA A 5 -7.33 -45.87 -8.14
N ALA A 6 -6.72 -46.86 -7.47
CA ALA A 6 -5.75 -46.62 -6.41
C ALA A 6 -4.48 -45.89 -6.91
N ALA A 7 -4.01 -46.21 -8.12
CA ALA A 7 -2.87 -45.53 -8.74
C ALA A 7 -3.17 -44.06 -9.07
N TRP A 8 -4.37 -43.76 -9.59
CA TRP A 8 -4.81 -42.39 -9.85
C TRP A 8 -4.98 -41.56 -8.57
N THR A 9 -5.56 -42.14 -7.52
CA THR A 9 -5.67 -41.46 -6.23
C THR A 9 -4.31 -41.19 -5.59
N LEU A 10 -3.37 -42.13 -5.69
CA LEU A 10 -2.01 -41.96 -5.17
C LEU A 10 -1.26 -40.88 -5.96
N GLY A 11 -1.35 -40.90 -7.29
CA GLY A 11 -0.72 -39.89 -8.16
C GLY A 11 -1.30 -38.49 -7.93
N GLY A 12 -2.62 -38.38 -7.77
CA GLY A 12 -3.28 -37.12 -7.41
C GLY A 12 -2.84 -36.59 -6.05
N ALA A 13 -2.79 -37.47 -5.04
CA ALA A 13 -2.31 -37.11 -3.70
C ALA A 13 -0.85 -36.63 -3.70
N LEU A 14 0.04 -37.33 -4.41
CA LEU A 14 1.44 -36.92 -4.56
C LEU A 14 1.57 -35.56 -5.25
N THR A 15 0.79 -35.32 -6.30
CA THR A 15 0.79 -34.03 -7.01
C THR A 15 0.30 -32.90 -6.10
N ALA A 16 -0.76 -33.14 -5.32
CA ALA A 16 -1.28 -32.15 -4.37
C ALA A 16 -0.25 -31.83 -3.28
N VAL A 17 0.41 -32.84 -2.71
CA VAL A 17 1.48 -32.64 -1.72
C VAL A 17 2.64 -31.85 -2.32
N PHE A 18 3.09 -32.23 -3.52
CA PHE A 18 4.17 -31.51 -4.20
C PHE A 18 3.80 -30.04 -4.47
N ALA A 19 2.58 -29.77 -4.92
CA ALA A 19 2.09 -28.43 -5.15
C ALA A 19 2.04 -27.61 -3.85
N LEU A 20 1.55 -28.18 -2.75
CA LEU A 20 1.51 -27.52 -1.45
C LEU A 20 2.91 -27.20 -0.91
N VAL A 21 3.86 -28.15 -1.03
CA VAL A 21 5.24 -27.95 -0.59
C VAL A 21 5.93 -26.84 -1.40
N ASN A 22 5.73 -26.82 -2.72
CA ASN A 22 6.33 -25.77 -3.56
C ASN A 22 5.68 -24.41 -3.32
N ALA A 23 4.36 -24.37 -3.12
CA ALA A 23 3.66 -23.14 -2.75
C ALA A 23 4.18 -22.61 -1.41
N ASP A 24 4.26 -23.46 -0.39
CA ASP A 24 4.78 -23.11 0.93
C ASP A 24 6.22 -22.59 0.87
N TYR A 25 7.11 -23.31 0.17
CA TYR A 25 8.50 -22.90 -0.04
C TYR A 25 8.61 -21.55 -0.78
N TYR A 26 7.80 -21.35 -1.81
CA TYR A 26 7.78 -20.10 -2.56
C TYR A 26 7.33 -18.93 -1.67
N PHE A 27 6.20 -19.07 -0.99
CA PHE A 27 5.61 -17.97 -0.22
C PHE A 27 6.35 -17.67 1.08
N ASN A 28 6.97 -18.65 1.73
CA ASN A 28 7.64 -18.48 3.01
C ASN A 28 9.16 -18.30 2.92
N SER A 29 9.82 -18.78 1.86
CA SER A 29 11.28 -18.67 1.72
C SER A 29 11.70 -17.77 0.56
N GLN A 30 11.23 -18.05 -0.66
CA GLN A 30 11.70 -17.32 -1.85
C GLN A 30 11.11 -15.91 -1.97
N LEU A 31 9.83 -15.74 -1.66
CA LEU A 31 9.14 -14.47 -1.82
C LEU A 31 9.69 -13.37 -0.88
N PRO A 32 10.00 -13.64 0.40
CA PRO A 32 10.71 -12.68 1.26
C PRO A 32 12.06 -12.24 0.70
N ASP A 33 12.89 -13.19 0.22
CA ASP A 33 14.22 -12.89 -0.33
C ASP A 33 14.11 -12.05 -1.62
N LEU A 34 13.21 -12.43 -2.54
CA LEU A 34 12.92 -11.65 -3.74
C LEU A 34 12.44 -10.24 -3.41
N ARG A 35 11.60 -10.08 -2.38
CA ARG A 35 11.17 -8.74 -1.91
C ARG A 35 12.33 -7.94 -1.35
N ALA A 36 13.22 -8.58 -0.59
CA ALA A 36 14.40 -7.93 -0.03
C ALA A 36 15.39 -7.51 -1.14
N GLU A 37 15.63 -8.36 -2.13
CA GLU A 37 16.50 -8.06 -3.27
C GLU A 37 15.90 -6.99 -4.18
N PHE A 38 14.58 -7.04 -4.41
CA PHE A 38 13.89 -6.00 -5.16
C PHE A 38 13.99 -4.65 -4.42
N ARG A 39 13.76 -4.62 -3.10
CA ARG A 39 13.96 -3.42 -2.27
C ARG A 39 15.40 -2.89 -2.35
N ALA A 40 16.39 -3.76 -2.18
CA ALA A 40 17.81 -3.36 -2.24
C ALA A 40 18.24 -2.73 -3.57
N ASN A 41 17.58 -3.10 -4.68
CA ASN A 41 17.92 -2.61 -6.02
C ASN A 41 17.00 -1.48 -6.53
N VAL A 42 15.88 -1.23 -5.86
CA VAL A 42 14.88 -0.23 -6.25
C VAL A 42 15.14 1.02 -5.42
N GLY A 43 15.78 2.03 -6.02
CA GLY A 43 16.02 3.34 -5.39
C GLY A 43 14.76 4.19 -5.19
N PHE A 44 13.58 3.56 -5.13
CA PHE A 44 12.27 4.19 -4.98
C PHE A 44 11.65 3.69 -3.67
N ARG A 45 10.82 4.53 -3.06
CA ARG A 45 10.14 4.21 -1.80
C ARG A 45 9.08 3.11 -2.00
N ASP A 46 8.76 2.36 -0.96
CA ASP A 46 7.91 1.16 -1.06
C ASP A 46 6.42 1.52 -1.23
N LEU A 47 6.01 1.73 -2.48
CA LEU A 47 4.60 1.97 -2.84
C LEU A 47 3.69 0.76 -2.58
N TYR A 48 4.23 -0.45 -2.40
CA TYR A 48 3.41 -1.59 -1.97
C TYR A 48 2.94 -1.41 -0.53
N ASP A 49 3.78 -0.88 0.35
CA ASP A 49 3.40 -0.55 1.73
C ASP A 49 2.28 0.51 1.76
N VAL A 50 2.36 1.51 0.87
CA VAL A 50 1.28 2.49 0.65
C VAL A 50 -0.02 1.79 0.25
N GLY A 51 0.04 0.87 -0.71
CA GLY A 51 -1.12 0.09 -1.13
C GLY A 51 -1.71 -0.75 0.01
N LEU A 52 -0.87 -1.48 0.75
CA LEU A 52 -1.30 -2.35 1.85
C LEU A 52 -1.90 -1.57 3.02
N ARG A 53 -1.28 -0.46 3.41
CA ARG A 53 -1.81 0.40 4.49
C ARG A 53 -3.03 1.18 4.03
N GLY A 54 -3.03 1.66 2.78
CA GLY A 54 -4.18 2.29 2.14
C GLY A 54 -5.40 1.37 2.08
N ALA A 55 -5.18 0.07 1.85
CA ALA A 55 -6.23 -0.94 1.83
C ALA A 55 -6.91 -1.16 3.20
N ARG A 56 -6.26 -0.78 4.30
CA ARG A 56 -6.77 -0.96 5.67
C ARG A 56 -7.51 0.28 6.19
N LEU A 57 -7.50 1.38 5.44
CA LEU A 57 -8.20 2.60 5.80
C LEU A 57 -9.73 2.44 5.68
N PRO A 58 -10.51 3.29 6.37
CA PRO A 58 -11.96 3.35 6.19
C PRO A 58 -12.39 3.49 4.72
N LEU A 59 -13.58 2.98 4.40
CA LEU A 59 -14.17 3.20 3.08
C LEU A 59 -14.45 4.69 2.86
N GLY A 60 -14.25 5.17 1.63
CA GLY A 60 -14.39 6.60 1.30
C GLY A 60 -13.16 7.46 1.61
N THR A 61 -12.11 6.92 2.24
CA THR A 61 -10.87 7.69 2.44
C THR A 61 -10.15 7.93 1.11
N GLN A 62 -9.81 9.20 0.84
CA GLN A 62 -8.97 9.59 -0.29
C GLN A 62 -7.49 9.38 0.07
N VAL A 63 -6.84 8.47 -0.66
CA VAL A 63 -5.40 8.23 -0.51
C VAL A 63 -4.63 9.17 -1.41
N ILE A 64 -3.64 9.85 -0.83
CA ILE A 64 -2.75 10.81 -1.49
C ILE A 64 -1.31 10.41 -1.19
N VAL A 65 -0.53 10.15 -2.23
CA VAL A 65 0.89 9.83 -2.12
C VAL A 65 1.68 11.05 -2.55
N VAL A 66 2.62 11.47 -1.71
CA VAL A 66 3.44 12.65 -1.96
C VAL A 66 4.84 12.18 -2.32
N GLU A 67 5.30 12.55 -3.51
CA GLU A 67 6.60 12.14 -4.04
C GLU A 67 7.45 13.35 -4.38
N ASP A 68 8.77 13.23 -4.19
CA ASP A 68 9.75 14.23 -4.60
C ASP A 68 10.33 13.95 -6.01
N ARG A 69 10.09 12.75 -6.55
CA ARG A 69 10.58 12.32 -7.86
C ARG A 69 9.47 11.63 -8.65
N PRO A 70 9.45 11.77 -9.99
CA PRO A 70 8.59 10.95 -10.81
C PRO A 70 8.93 9.49 -10.54
N SER A 71 7.94 8.69 -10.11
CA SER A 71 8.13 7.26 -9.97
C SER A 71 8.37 6.67 -11.36
N SER A 72 9.46 5.93 -11.55
CA SER A 72 9.67 5.16 -12.78
C SER A 72 8.99 3.78 -12.72
N VAL A 73 8.12 3.60 -11.73
CA VAL A 73 7.41 2.35 -11.47
C VAL A 73 6.27 2.26 -12.51
N PRO A 74 6.06 1.08 -13.15
CA PRO A 74 4.89 0.84 -13.99
C PRO A 74 3.63 1.29 -13.26
N ASP A 75 2.69 1.86 -14.02
CA ASP A 75 1.59 2.69 -13.53
C ASP A 75 1.08 2.20 -12.16
N VAL A 76 1.38 2.98 -11.13
CA VAL A 76 0.97 2.70 -9.75
C VAL A 76 -0.57 2.58 -9.70
N ALA A 77 -1.26 3.17 -10.68
CA ALA A 77 -2.67 2.91 -10.97
C ALA A 77 -3.01 1.46 -11.24
N ASP A 78 -2.25 0.80 -12.10
CA ASP A 78 -2.45 -0.60 -12.43
C ASP A 78 -2.10 -1.50 -11.24
N MET A 79 -1.03 -1.15 -10.50
CA MET A 79 -0.63 -1.92 -9.31
C MET A 79 -1.60 -1.78 -8.15
N LEU A 80 -2.33 -0.67 -8.04
CA LEU A 80 -3.30 -0.40 -6.97
C LEU A 80 -4.76 -0.54 -7.44
N ALA A 81 -5.00 -0.85 -8.72
CA ALA A 81 -6.33 -1.07 -9.28
C ALA A 81 -7.12 -2.14 -8.54
N PHE A 82 -6.44 -3.12 -7.92
CA PHE A 82 -7.10 -4.15 -7.09
C PHE A 82 -7.83 -3.55 -5.87
N LEU A 83 -7.38 -2.40 -5.35
CA LEU A 83 -8.07 -1.67 -4.28
C LEU A 83 -9.37 -1.04 -4.77
N GLN A 84 -9.43 -0.62 -6.03
CA GLN A 84 -10.59 0.05 -6.63
C GLN A 84 -11.77 -0.90 -6.89
N SER A 85 -11.58 -2.23 -6.78
CA SER A 85 -12.66 -3.21 -6.99
C SER A 85 -13.78 -3.12 -5.94
N SER A 86 -13.54 -2.43 -4.81
CA SER A 86 -14.59 -2.06 -3.88
C SER A 86 -15.20 -0.71 -4.30
N GLN A 87 -16.51 -0.70 -4.58
CA GLN A 87 -17.30 0.40 -5.19
C GLN A 87 -17.27 1.76 -4.45
N HIS A 88 -16.44 1.92 -3.42
CA HIS A 88 -16.39 3.10 -2.52
C HIS A 88 -14.96 3.60 -2.25
N ARG A 89 -13.97 3.20 -3.06
CA ARG A 89 -12.62 3.76 -2.95
C ARG A 89 -12.38 4.78 -4.04
N HIS A 90 -12.09 6.01 -3.63
CA HIS A 90 -11.67 7.04 -4.56
C HIS A 90 -10.33 6.66 -5.20
N PRO A 91 -10.11 7.01 -6.49
CA PRO A 91 -8.81 6.78 -7.12
C PRO A 91 -7.73 7.45 -6.28
N PHE A 92 -6.65 6.73 -5.99
CA PHE A 92 -5.51 7.31 -5.28
C PHE A 92 -4.91 8.43 -6.15
N MET A 93 -4.35 9.44 -5.49
CA MET A 93 -3.73 10.58 -6.17
C MET A 93 -2.24 10.59 -5.85
N ILE A 94 -1.39 10.52 -6.88
CA ILE A 94 0.05 10.73 -6.72
C ILE A 94 0.32 12.19 -7.05
N SER A 95 0.72 12.95 -6.03
CA SER A 95 1.12 14.33 -6.23
C SER A 95 2.64 14.42 -6.30
N LEU A 96 3.13 14.82 -7.47
CA LEU A 96 4.49 15.34 -7.66
C LEU A 96 4.58 16.85 -7.33
N ILE A 97 3.45 17.47 -6.96
CA ILE A 97 3.27 18.91 -6.81
C ILE A 97 3.21 19.28 -5.32
N ASP A 98 3.60 20.51 -5.00
CA ASP A 98 3.42 21.13 -3.68
C ASP A 98 1.94 21.05 -3.26
N LEU A 99 1.65 20.31 -2.19
CA LEU A 99 0.32 20.16 -1.58
C LEU A 99 -0.33 21.51 -1.18
N ARG A 100 0.43 22.60 -1.20
CA ARG A 100 -0.06 23.96 -0.97
C ARG A 100 -0.96 24.48 -2.08
N GLU A 101 -0.74 24.04 -3.31
CA GLU A 101 -1.49 24.52 -4.49
C GLU A 101 -2.68 23.63 -4.82
N MET A 102 -2.87 22.54 -4.08
CA MET A 102 -3.90 21.55 -4.34
C MET A 102 -5.18 21.87 -3.57
N ASP A 103 -6.30 21.93 -4.30
CA ASP A 103 -7.63 21.90 -3.71
C ASP A 103 -7.95 20.48 -3.24
N LEU A 104 -7.76 20.27 -1.94
CA LEU A 104 -8.02 19.00 -1.29
C LEU A 104 -9.53 18.85 -1.00
N PRO A 105 -10.12 17.68 -1.27
CA PRO A 105 -11.53 17.44 -0.99
C PRO A 105 -11.79 17.54 0.52
N GLN A 106 -12.87 18.24 0.90
CA GLN A 106 -13.26 18.43 2.30
C GLN A 106 -14.43 17.53 2.73
N ASP A 107 -15.02 16.80 1.78
CA ASP A 107 -16.21 15.98 1.94
C ASP A 107 -15.92 14.53 2.37
N ARG A 108 -14.65 14.20 2.63
CA ARG A 108 -14.20 12.83 2.93
C ARG A 108 -12.95 12.81 3.78
N ASP A 109 -12.66 11.65 4.36
CA ASP A 109 -11.39 11.41 5.06
C ASP A 109 -10.22 11.47 4.09
N LEU A 110 -9.07 12.00 4.53
CA LEU A 110 -7.84 12.03 3.75
C LEU A 110 -6.76 11.18 4.40
N ALA A 111 -5.95 10.52 3.58
CA ALA A 111 -4.76 9.80 4.02
C ALA A 111 -3.57 10.19 3.16
N PHE A 112 -2.57 10.81 3.78
CA PHE A 112 -1.33 11.23 3.14
C PHE A 112 -0.22 10.24 3.45
N PHE A 113 0.43 9.73 2.42
CA PHE A 113 1.69 8.99 2.51
C PHE A 113 2.82 9.92 2.13
N VAL A 114 3.62 10.34 3.12
CA VAL A 114 4.66 11.35 2.97
C VAL A 114 6.02 10.76 3.33
N PRO A 115 7.05 10.93 2.49
CA PRO A 115 8.42 10.62 2.85
C PRO A 115 8.86 11.25 4.19
N PRO A 116 9.49 10.50 5.11
CA PRO A 116 10.03 11.06 6.36
C PRO A 116 11.02 12.21 6.14
N SER A 117 11.72 12.21 4.99
CA SER A 117 12.65 13.29 4.60
C SER A 117 11.95 14.61 4.27
N GLN A 118 10.63 14.63 4.06
CA GLN A 118 9.84 15.81 3.70
C GLN A 118 9.21 16.48 4.94
N ALA A 119 10.06 16.89 5.89
CA ALA A 119 9.62 17.53 7.14
C ALA A 119 8.82 18.83 6.93
N ASN A 120 9.09 19.56 5.85
CA ASN A 120 8.34 20.75 5.43
C ASN A 120 6.87 20.43 5.10
N ILE A 121 6.61 19.31 4.42
CA ILE A 121 5.26 18.86 4.08
C ILE A 121 4.54 18.38 5.32
N LEU A 122 5.19 17.57 6.17
CA LEU A 122 4.61 17.14 7.44
C LEU A 122 4.19 18.33 8.30
N THR A 123 5.09 19.32 8.45
CA THR A 123 4.79 20.56 9.19
C THR A 123 3.61 21.31 8.59
N TYR A 124 3.54 21.39 7.25
CA TYR A 124 2.43 22.03 6.57
C TYR A 124 1.10 21.31 6.80
N LEU A 125 1.07 19.98 6.71
CA LEU A 125 -0.13 19.18 6.95
C LEU A 125 -0.68 19.40 8.37
N PHE A 126 0.18 19.35 9.39
CA PHE A 126 -0.26 19.60 10.78
C PHE A 126 -0.71 21.04 11.04
N ARG A 127 -0.20 22.02 10.29
CA ARG A 127 -0.68 23.41 10.36
C ARG A 127 -2.01 23.60 9.64
N ARG A 128 -2.20 22.98 8.47
CA ARG A 128 -3.43 23.09 7.67
C ARG A 128 -4.58 22.28 8.28
N PHE A 129 -4.27 21.16 8.92
CA PHE A 129 -5.24 20.22 9.48
C PHE A 129 -4.90 19.95 10.95
N PRO A 130 -5.31 20.83 11.88
CA PRO A 130 -5.03 20.67 13.30
C PRO A 130 -5.68 19.41 13.91
N GLN A 131 -6.70 18.84 13.25
CA GLN A 131 -7.34 17.58 13.61
C GLN A 131 -6.65 16.33 13.04
N ALA A 132 -5.50 16.48 12.37
CA ALA A 132 -4.75 15.33 11.85
C ALA A 132 -4.31 14.41 12.98
N ASN A 133 -4.43 13.10 12.75
CA ASN A 133 -3.96 12.09 13.68
C ASN A 133 -2.42 12.09 13.76
N PRO A 134 -1.85 11.59 14.87
CA PRO A 134 -0.41 11.42 14.98
C PRO A 134 0.19 10.60 13.83
N PRO A 135 1.46 10.88 13.44
CA PRO A 135 2.12 10.13 12.38
C PRO A 135 2.16 8.62 12.65
N ALA A 136 1.74 7.81 11.68
CA ALA A 136 1.84 6.36 11.74
C ALA A 136 2.92 5.85 10.78
N TYR A 137 3.90 5.13 11.32
CA TYR A 137 4.98 4.51 10.58
C TYR A 137 4.62 3.07 10.21
N THR A 138 5.32 2.49 9.24
CA THR A 138 5.18 1.05 8.97
C THR A 138 5.72 0.26 10.17
N THR A 139 5.09 -0.87 10.47
CA THR A 139 5.55 -1.79 11.52
C THR A 139 6.30 -2.99 10.94
N SER A 140 6.52 -2.97 9.62
CA SER A 140 7.25 -4.00 8.90
C SER A 140 8.73 -3.65 8.85
N ASP A 141 9.60 -4.63 8.72
CA ASP A 141 11.03 -4.39 8.49
C ASP A 141 11.23 -3.76 7.09
N LEU A 142 11.22 -2.44 7.05
CA LEU A 142 11.54 -1.60 5.91
C LEU A 142 12.76 -0.74 6.27
N THR A 143 13.60 -0.41 5.30
CA THR A 143 14.69 0.53 5.58
C THR A 143 14.09 1.94 5.76
N PRO A 144 14.59 2.78 6.69
CA PRO A 144 13.99 4.11 6.94
C PRO A 144 13.92 5.02 5.70
N SER A 145 14.78 4.80 4.70
CA SER A 145 14.77 5.50 3.42
C SER A 145 13.60 5.11 2.50
N GLU A 146 13.00 3.94 2.70
CA GLU A 146 11.92 3.39 1.88
C GLU A 146 10.53 3.65 2.46
N GLU A 147 10.45 4.10 3.71
CA GLU A 147 9.18 4.26 4.42
C GLU A 147 8.41 5.51 3.97
N TYR A 148 7.08 5.43 4.10
CA TYR A 148 6.21 6.60 4.15
C TYR A 148 5.64 6.76 5.55
N VAL A 149 5.55 8.00 5.99
CA VAL A 149 4.74 8.39 7.13
C VAL A 149 3.29 8.49 6.67
N LEU A 150 2.39 7.80 7.35
CA LEU A 150 0.95 7.92 7.12
C LEU A 150 0.37 8.98 8.06
N ILE A 151 -0.24 10.01 7.48
CA ILE A 151 -1.04 11.00 8.19
C ILE A 151 -2.50 10.82 7.76
N THR A 152 -3.39 10.57 8.72
CA THR A 152 -4.84 10.50 8.46
C THR A 152 -5.53 11.73 8.99
N ILE A 153 -6.49 12.23 8.22
CA ILE A 153 -7.24 13.44 8.51
C ILE A 153 -8.72 13.08 8.42
N PRO A 154 -9.44 13.06 9.55
CA PRO A 154 -10.86 12.80 9.52
C PRO A 154 -11.56 13.94 8.78
N GLN A 155 -12.66 13.59 8.10
CA GLN A 155 -13.56 14.56 7.49
C GLN A 155 -13.92 15.63 8.53
N GLN A 156 -13.85 16.89 8.12
CA GLN A 156 -14.37 17.96 8.95
C GLN A 156 -15.88 17.79 9.01
N SER A 157 -16.40 17.39 10.18
CA SER A 157 -17.83 17.47 10.44
C SER A 157 -18.21 18.93 10.32
N ASN A 158 -18.84 19.29 9.20
CA ASN A 158 -19.31 20.63 8.99
C ASN A 158 -20.36 20.87 10.10
N PRO A 159 -20.17 21.79 11.05
CA PRO A 159 -21.06 21.93 12.20
C PRO A 159 -22.45 22.49 11.84
N ALA A 160 -22.84 22.45 10.57
CA ALA A 160 -24.00 23.11 9.99
C ALA A 160 -24.96 22.16 9.24
N SER A 161 -24.83 20.84 9.40
CA SER A 161 -25.81 19.85 8.90
C SER A 161 -26.67 19.30 10.03
#